data_AF-A0A820J6C7-F1
#
_entry.id   AF-A0A820J6C7-F1
#
_cell.length_a   1.000
_cell.length_b   1.000
_cell.length_c   1.000
_cell.angle_alpha   90.00
_cell.angle_beta   90.00
_cell.angle_gamma   90.00
#
_symmetry.space_group_name_H-M   'P 1'
#
loop_
_entity.id
_entity.type
_entity.pdbx_description
1 polymer ?
#
loop_
_entity_poly.entity_id
_entity_poly.type
_entity_poly.pdbx_seq_one_letter_code
_entity_poly.pdbx_strand_id
1 'polypeptide(L)'
;TQIGEPMDYIPRPHLKHAVLVPLPSSSTLYKALLQKMQTIGPSMKIISIEEIRNPLLEDTYESMKKVIARECPNHNPNEQKLFHGTKGDAIKGIVDDGYDDRFFSQGGAWGKCILARLPYP
;
A
#
# COMPACT_ATOMS: atom_id res chain seq x y z
N THR A 1 22.18 -39.47 13.01
CA THR A 1 20.99 -38.66 12.67
C THR A 1 19.79 -39.57 12.69
N GLN A 2 18.96 -39.51 13.75
CA GLN A 2 17.73 -40.30 13.77
C GLN A 2 16.71 -39.63 12.84
N ILE A 3 16.28 -40.39 11.83
CA ILE A 3 15.26 -40.03 10.86
C ILE A 3 13.99 -40.74 11.33
N GLY A 4 12.90 -40.00 11.58
CA GLY A 4 11.58 -40.63 11.73
C GLY A 4 10.63 -40.12 12.80
N GLU A 5 10.95 -39.08 13.58
CA GLU A 5 9.91 -38.49 14.45
C GLU A 5 8.99 -37.59 13.64
N PRO A 6 7.65 -37.78 13.71
CA PRO A 6 6.72 -36.86 13.08
C PRO A 6 6.85 -35.51 13.77
N MET A 7 7.33 -34.52 13.03
CA MET A 7 7.29 -33.13 13.48
C MET A 7 5.82 -32.73 13.59
N ASP A 8 5.29 -32.70 14.81
CA ASP A 8 4.05 -32.02 15.17
C ASP A 8 4.27 -30.50 14.98
N TYR A 9 4.43 -30.09 13.73
CA TYR A 9 4.44 -28.68 13.35
C TYR A 9 2.99 -28.21 13.39
N ILE A 10 2.56 -27.72 14.54
CA ILE A 10 1.42 -26.81 14.60
C ILE A 10 1.98 -25.46 14.11
N PRO A 11 1.63 -24.99 12.89
CA PRO A 11 2.06 -23.67 12.45
C PRO A 11 1.58 -22.68 13.50
N ARG A 12 2.50 -21.87 14.05
CA ARG A 12 2.09 -20.71 14.81
C ARG A 12 1.10 -19.94 13.92
N PRO A 13 -0.11 -19.61 14.40
CA PRO A 13 -1.08 -18.89 13.58
C PRO A 13 -0.36 -17.68 12.99
N HIS A 14 -0.46 -17.51 11.68
CA HIS A 14 0.18 -16.39 10.98
C HIS A 14 -0.18 -15.11 11.73
N LEU A 15 0.83 -14.49 12.36
CA LEU A 15 0.64 -13.20 13.02
C LEU A 15 0.04 -12.29 11.96
N LYS A 16 -1.09 -11.63 12.27
CA LYS A 16 -1.63 -10.62 11.36
C LYS A 16 -0.59 -9.51 11.28
N HIS A 17 0.16 -9.49 10.18
CA HIS A 17 1.22 -8.53 9.94
C HIS A 17 0.68 -7.15 9.53
N ALA A 18 -0.61 -7.08 9.17
CA ALA A 18 -1.26 -5.88 8.70
C ALA A 18 -2.49 -5.52 9.55
N VAL A 19 -2.63 -4.22 9.86
CA VAL A 19 -3.83 -3.66 10.50
C VAL A 19 -4.21 -2.33 9.85
N LEU A 20 -5.52 -2.10 9.75
CA LEU A 20 -6.08 -0.80 9.41
C LEU A 20 -6.31 -0.02 10.71
N VAL A 21 -5.71 1.17 10.81
CA VAL A 21 -5.82 2.02 11.99
C VAL A 21 -6.57 3.29 11.61
N PRO A 22 -7.77 3.54 12.17
CA PRO A 22 -8.49 4.78 11.91
C PRO A 22 -7.67 6.01 12.29
N LEU A 23 -7.52 6.93 11.35
CA LEU A 23 -6.85 8.20 11.56
C LEU A 23 -7.81 9.18 12.27
N PRO A 24 -7.43 9.74 13.43
CA PRO A 24 -8.24 10.76 14.09
C PRO A 24 -8.37 12.01 13.21
N SER A 25 -9.58 12.56 13.13
CA SER A 25 -9.88 13.77 12.35
C SER A 25 -9.10 15.02 12.83
N SER A 26 -8.67 15.00 14.08
CA SER A 26 -7.82 16.04 14.67
C SER A 26 -6.37 16.00 14.17
N SER A 27 -5.90 14.86 13.66
CA SER A 27 -4.51 14.66 13.26
C SER A 27 -4.14 15.50 12.02
N THR A 28 -2.89 15.96 11.99
CA THR A 28 -2.35 16.72 10.85
C THR A 28 -2.40 15.92 9.55
N LEU A 29 -2.11 14.61 9.63
CA LEU A 29 -2.15 13.73 8.47
C LEU A 29 -3.57 13.61 7.91
N TYR A 30 -4.59 13.43 8.76
CA TYR A 30 -5.98 13.37 8.32
C TYR A 30 -6.38 14.65 7.57
N LYS A 31 -6.08 15.82 8.15
CA LYS A 31 -6.42 17.12 7.54
C LYS A 31 -5.72 17.31 6.19
N ALA A 32 -4.44 16.92 6.09
CA ALA A 32 -3.69 17.00 4.84
C ALA A 32 -4.26 16.07 3.75
N LEU A 33 -4.66 14.85 4.11
CA LEU A 33 -5.30 13.91 3.18
C LEU A 33 -6.69 14.39 2.76
N LEU A 34 -7.49 14.90 3.71
CA LEU A 34 -8.79 15.50 3.43
C LEU A 34 -8.67 16.64 2.40
N GLN A 35 -7.71 17.55 2.59
CA GLN A 35 -7.48 18.65 1.66
C GLN A 35 -7.12 18.13 0.26
N LYS A 36 -6.23 17.14 0.14
CA LYS A 36 -5.88 16.54 -1.16
C LYS A 36 -7.04 15.81 -1.82
N MET A 37 -7.91 15.17 -1.05
CA MET A 37 -9.11 14.52 -1.57
C MET A 37 -10.13 15.55 -2.07
N GLN A 38 -10.28 16.67 -1.37
CA GLN A 38 -11.17 17.76 -1.77
C GLN A 38 -10.72 18.45 -3.06
N THR A 39 -9.41 18.52 -3.35
CA THR A 39 -8.95 19.04 -4.66
C THR A 39 -9.29 18.10 -5.81
N ILE A 40 -9.35 16.79 -5.58
CA ILE A 40 -9.70 15.79 -6.59
C ILE A 40 -11.21 15.74 -6.81
N GLY A 41 -11.99 15.82 -5.74
CA GLY A 41 -13.44 15.74 -5.77
C GLY A 41 -14.06 16.61 -4.68
N PRO A 42 -14.36 17.89 -4.96
CA PRO A 42 -14.90 18.82 -3.96
C PRO A 42 -16.22 18.36 -3.32
N SER A 43 -16.99 17.54 -4.04
CA SER A 43 -18.27 16.97 -3.60
C SER A 43 -18.16 15.62 -2.87
N MET A 44 -16.96 15.06 -2.73
CA MET A 44 -16.79 13.76 -2.07
C MET A 44 -16.96 13.89 -0.56
N LYS A 45 -17.91 13.12 -0.01
CA LYS A 45 -18.03 12.93 1.43
C LYS A 45 -17.10 11.81 1.89
N ILE A 46 -16.07 12.17 2.66
CA ILE A 46 -15.17 11.18 3.28
C ILE A 46 -15.87 10.56 4.49
N ILE A 47 -15.96 9.23 4.51
CA ILE A 47 -16.57 8.46 5.61
C ILE A 47 -15.52 8.15 6.67
N SER A 48 -14.35 7.68 6.26
CA SER A 48 -13.20 7.37 7.11
C SER A 48 -11.90 7.54 6.34
N ILE A 49 -10.80 7.71 7.08
CA ILE A 49 -9.43 7.57 6.57
C ILE A 49 -8.73 6.62 7.52
N GLU A 50 -8.13 5.57 6.98
CA GLU A 50 -7.45 4.53 7.74
C GLU A 50 -6.01 4.39 7.24
N GLU A 51 -5.08 4.29 8.18
CA GLU A 51 -3.67 4.03 7.91
C GLU A 51 -3.44 2.51 7.82
N ILE A 52 -2.82 2.07 6.73
CA ILE A 52 -2.34 0.69 6.60
C ILE A 52 -1.04 0.59 7.40
N ARG A 53 -1.01 -0.25 8.42
CA ARG A 53 0.21 -0.59 9.15
C ARG A 53 0.59 -2.02 8.84
N ASN A 54 1.54 -2.19 7.93
CA ASN A 54 2.12 -3.48 7.58
C ASN A 54 3.66 -3.33 7.54
N PRO A 55 4.36 -3.62 8.66
CA PRO A 55 5.80 -3.43 8.76
C PRO A 55 6.60 -4.22 7.71
N LEU A 56 6.10 -5.39 7.30
CA LEU A 56 6.79 -6.22 6.31
C LEU A 56 6.76 -5.58 4.92
N LEU A 57 5.62 -5.01 4.53
CA LEU A 57 5.51 -4.27 3.27
C LEU A 57 6.30 -2.96 3.32
N GLU A 58 6.32 -2.29 4.46
CA GLU A 58 7.12 -1.08 4.67
C GLU A 58 8.63 -1.36 4.52
N ASP A 59 9.14 -2.40 5.18
CA ASP A 59 10.54 -2.82 5.06
C ASP A 59 10.92 -3.20 3.61
N THR A 60 10.01 -3.89 2.93
CA THR A 60 10.18 -4.28 1.53
C THR A 60 10.23 -3.04 0.63
N TYR A 61 9.29 -2.12 0.82
CA TYR A 61 9.23 -0.86 0.08
C TYR A 61 10.49 -0.02 0.28
N GLU A 62 10.93 0.20 1.52
CA GLU A 62 12.13 1.00 1.81
C GLU A 62 13.41 0.35 1.29
N SER A 63 13.48 -0.99 1.29
CA SER A 63 14.59 -1.72 0.67
C SER A 63 14.62 -1.54 -0.85
N MET A 64 13.49 -1.70 -1.53
CA MET A 64 13.39 -1.50 -2.98
C MET A 64 13.67 -0.04 -3.38
N LYS A 65 13.17 0.92 -2.61
CA LYS A 65 13.44 2.35 -2.80
C LYS A 65 14.94 2.66 -2.76
N LYS A 66 15.70 2.06 -1.83
CA LYS A 66 17.17 2.20 -1.76
C LYS A 66 17.86 1.59 -2.97
N VAL A 67 17.37 0.47 -3.48
CA VAL A 67 17.89 -0.14 -4.71
C VAL A 67 17.66 0.80 -5.89
N ILE A 68 16.43 1.29 -6.10
CA ILE A 68 16.10 2.24 -7.16
C ILE A 68 16.95 3.51 -7.05
N ALA A 69 17.12 4.05 -5.85
CA ALA A 69 17.94 5.22 -5.62
C ALA A 69 19.41 5.00 -6.05
N ARG A 70 19.98 3.82 -5.89
CA ARG A 70 21.36 3.55 -6.35
C ARG A 70 21.50 3.62 -7.87
N GLU A 71 20.45 3.26 -8.60
CA GLU A 71 20.41 3.22 -10.06
C GLU A 71 20.00 4.57 -10.68
N CYS A 72 19.45 5.51 -9.89
CA CYS A 72 19.00 6.81 -10.38
C CYS A 72 20.08 7.91 -10.25
N PRO A 73 20.12 8.89 -11.17
CA PRO A 73 20.97 10.07 -11.04
C PRO A 73 20.75 10.78 -9.69
N ASN A 74 21.84 11.24 -9.08
CA ASN A 74 21.84 11.95 -7.79
C ASN A 74 21.22 11.16 -6.62
N HIS A 75 21.15 9.84 -6.72
CA HIS A 75 20.53 8.98 -5.73
C HIS A 75 19.06 9.31 -5.40
N ASN A 76 18.32 9.83 -6.39
CA ASN A 76 16.94 10.24 -6.20
C ASN A 76 15.97 9.24 -6.85
N PRO A 77 15.20 8.45 -6.07
CA PRO A 77 14.23 7.49 -6.60
C PRO A 77 12.94 8.14 -7.13
N ASN A 78 12.82 9.48 -7.07
CA ASN A 78 11.62 10.22 -7.49
C ASN A 78 10.33 9.70 -6.82
N GLU A 79 10.37 9.52 -5.50
CA GLU A 79 9.22 9.07 -4.72
C GLU A 79 8.07 10.09 -4.78
N GLN A 80 6.86 9.60 -5.07
CA GLN A 80 5.66 10.42 -5.18
C GLN A 80 4.50 9.80 -4.39
N LYS A 81 3.67 10.67 -3.80
CA LYS A 81 2.42 10.27 -3.14
C LYS A 81 1.27 10.40 -4.13
N LEU A 82 0.76 9.27 -4.60
CA LEU A 82 -0.28 9.17 -5.63
C LEU A 82 -1.54 8.50 -5.09
N PHE A 83 -2.64 8.66 -5.82
CA PHE A 83 -3.91 8.00 -5.52
C PHE A 83 -4.11 6.75 -6.39
N HIS A 84 -4.60 5.68 -5.77
CA HIS A 84 -5.02 4.45 -6.46
C HIS A 84 -6.45 4.11 -6.05
N GLY A 85 -7.34 3.97 -7.04
CA GLY A 85 -8.72 3.56 -6.84
C GLY A 85 -8.86 2.06 -7.13
N THR A 86 -9.53 1.33 -6.24
CA THR A 86 -9.73 -0.13 -6.38
C THR A 86 -11.13 -0.53 -5.90
N LYS A 87 -11.50 -1.79 -6.13
CA LYS A 87 -12.76 -2.38 -5.65
C LYS A 87 -12.64 -2.75 -4.15
N GLY A 88 -13.77 -2.78 -3.44
CA GLY A 88 -13.78 -3.03 -2.00
C GLY A 88 -13.27 -4.42 -1.60
N ASP A 89 -13.47 -5.43 -2.43
CA ASP A 89 -12.98 -6.81 -2.23
C ASP A 89 -11.45 -6.92 -2.33
N ALA A 90 -10.81 -6.03 -3.10
CA ALA A 90 -9.36 -5.98 -3.25
C ALA A 90 -8.63 -5.39 -2.02
N ILE A 91 -9.33 -4.67 -1.14
CA ILE A 91 -8.73 -3.97 0.01
C ILE A 91 -7.95 -4.94 0.89
N LYS A 92 -8.55 -6.09 1.23
CA LYS A 92 -7.89 -7.08 2.09
C LYS A 92 -6.58 -7.60 1.47
N GLY A 93 -6.60 -7.89 0.17
CA GLY A 93 -5.41 -8.36 -0.54
C GLY A 93 -4.30 -7.31 -0.55
N ILE A 94 -4.63 -6.04 -0.80
CA ILE A 94 -3.65 -4.95 -0.80
C ILE A 94 -3.07 -4.70 0.59
N VAL A 95 -3.89 -4.78 1.64
CA VAL A 95 -3.45 -4.57 3.03
C VAL A 95 -2.50 -5.67 3.48
N ASP A 96 -2.81 -6.92 3.15
CA ASP A 96 -2.04 -8.08 3.61
C ASP A 96 -0.79 -8.33 2.74
N ASP A 97 -0.96 -8.27 1.40
CA ASP A 97 0.05 -8.73 0.43
C ASP A 97 0.71 -7.58 -0.36
N GLY A 98 0.16 -6.36 -0.29
CA GLY A 98 0.60 -5.24 -1.11
C GLY A 98 0.05 -5.29 -2.53
N TYR A 99 0.68 -4.54 -3.43
CA TYR A 99 0.27 -4.50 -4.83
C TYR A 99 1.04 -5.53 -5.68
N ASP A 100 0.29 -6.31 -6.46
CA ASP A 100 0.81 -7.26 -7.45
C ASP A 100 -0.04 -7.25 -8.74
N ASP A 101 0.20 -8.24 -9.60
CA ASP A 101 -0.43 -8.37 -10.91
C ASP A 101 -1.95 -8.60 -10.87
N ARG A 102 -2.50 -9.08 -9.74
CA ARG A 102 -3.94 -9.21 -9.51
C ARG A 102 -4.65 -7.86 -9.60
N PHE A 103 -3.93 -6.76 -9.36
CA PHE A 103 -4.45 -5.39 -9.36
C PHE A 103 -4.06 -4.58 -10.60
N PHE A 104 -3.58 -5.24 -11.66
CA PHE A 104 -3.31 -4.58 -12.93
C PHE A 104 -4.58 -4.01 -13.56
N SER A 105 -4.46 -2.82 -14.15
CA SER A 105 -5.54 -2.24 -14.93
C SER A 105 -5.83 -3.11 -16.16
N GLN A 106 -7.10 -3.52 -16.29
CA GLN A 106 -7.53 -4.40 -17.38
C GLN A 106 -7.78 -3.67 -18.71
N GLY A 107 -7.66 -2.33 -18.73
CA GLY A 107 -7.91 -1.51 -19.92
C GLY A 107 -7.04 -0.25 -19.99
N GLY A 108 -5.91 -0.23 -19.29
CA GLY A 108 -5.00 0.91 -19.27
C GLY A 108 -4.31 1.13 -20.61
N ALA A 109 -4.25 2.38 -21.07
CA ALA A 109 -3.55 2.75 -22.31
C ALA A 109 -2.02 2.59 -22.24
N TRP A 110 -1.47 2.43 -21.03
CA TRP A 110 -0.03 2.42 -20.75
C TRP A 110 0.50 1.03 -20.36
N GLY A 111 -0.23 -0.02 -20.74
CA GLY A 111 0.14 -1.41 -20.49
C GLY A 111 -0.55 -2.05 -19.29
N LYS A 112 -0.15 -3.30 -19.02
CA LYS A 112 -0.63 -4.09 -17.87
C LYS A 112 0.16 -3.70 -16.63
N CYS A 113 -0.37 -2.74 -15.89
CA CYS A 113 0.30 -2.19 -14.70
C CYS A 113 -0.71 -1.65 -13.68
N ILE A 114 -0.24 -1.39 -12.47
CA ILE A 114 -0.97 -0.64 -11.45
C ILE A 114 -0.97 0.83 -11.86
N LEU A 115 -2.16 1.41 -12.04
CA LEU A 115 -2.31 2.83 -12.38
C LEU A 115 -2.44 3.65 -11.10
N ALA A 116 -1.69 4.73 -11.02
CA ALA A 116 -1.77 5.72 -9.95
C ALA A 116 -1.86 7.12 -10.55
N ARG A 117 -2.57 8.01 -9.84
CA ARG A 117 -2.88 9.35 -10.33
C ARG A 117 -2.29 10.44 -9.43
N LEU A 118 -1.70 11.46 -10.04
CA LEU A 118 -1.35 12.70 -9.36
C LEU A 118 -2.60 13.48 -8.93
N PRO A 119 -2.58 14.17 -7.78
CA PRO A 119 -3.58 15.19 -7.50
C PRO A 119 -3.55 16.25 -8.59
N TYR A 120 -4.72 16.78 -8.96
CA TYR A 120 -4.79 17.93 -9.86
C TYR A 120 -4.06 19.15 -9.24
N PRO A 121 -3.37 19.96 -10.06
CA PRO A 121 -2.71 21.18 -9.60
C PRO A 121 -3.71 22.21 -9.05
#